data_AF-A0AAV6TMF0-F1
#
_entry.id   AF-A0AAV6TMF0-F1
#
_cell.length_a   1.000
_cell.length_b   1.000
_cell.length_c   1.000
_cell.angle_alpha   90.00
_cell.angle_beta   90.00
_cell.angle_gamma   90.00
#
_symmetry.space_group_name_H-M   'P 1'
#
loop_
_entity.id
_entity.type
_entity.pdbx_description
1 polymer ?
#
loop_
_entity_poly.entity_id
_entity_poly.type
_entity_poly.pdbx_seq_one_letter_code
_entity_poly.pdbx_strand_id
1 'polypeptide(L)'
;MTLQSTILTASDLFDLQRYGTDPRESIVLFRKYENSAKDLVRETQEMINKLELRKARNGGEPKRKFSYADRYLDEAVFFQKPVKSLKSLITLLESLGPWCACKAAEMYVVDLQSLLLKVLPKDTREQLIETNGFIEYFRDFCRVLTKDSGAFSFNDTPSKLQKLIAIFCAAKRYLLAQEEEKPTIMAVDFNEDPEKYIREKAKLESAKAFHCVLLYSYR
;
A
#
# COMPACT_ATOMS: atom_id res chain seq x y z
N MET A 1 -14.99 -46.15 -13.77
CA MET A 1 -15.72 -45.49 -12.66
C MET A 1 -15.35 -44.01 -12.68
N THR A 2 -16.32 -43.13 -12.91
CA THR A 2 -16.16 -41.68 -12.83
C THR A 2 -16.94 -41.18 -11.61
N LEU A 3 -16.33 -40.26 -10.85
CA LEU A 3 -16.93 -39.67 -9.65
C LEU A 3 -18.14 -38.81 -10.06
N GLN A 4 -19.33 -39.16 -9.57
CA GLN A 4 -20.56 -38.39 -9.77
C GLN A 4 -20.63 -37.25 -8.73
N SER A 5 -19.73 -36.27 -8.85
CA SER A 5 -19.75 -35.07 -8.02
C SER A 5 -20.04 -33.83 -8.86
N THR A 6 -20.90 -32.95 -8.36
CA THR A 6 -21.20 -31.65 -8.96
C THR A 6 -20.13 -30.65 -8.53
N ILE A 7 -19.37 -30.11 -9.49
CA ILE A 7 -18.36 -29.06 -9.21
C ILE A 7 -19.06 -27.72 -9.30
N LEU A 8 -19.02 -26.96 -8.21
CA LEU A 8 -19.48 -25.56 -8.16
C LEU A 8 -18.26 -24.66 -7.99
N THR A 9 -18.13 -23.65 -8.84
CA THR A 9 -17.06 -22.66 -8.76
C THR A 9 -17.50 -21.53 -7.83
N ALA A 10 -16.85 -21.38 -6.68
CA ALA A 10 -16.97 -20.18 -5.88
C ALA A 10 -16.20 -19.05 -6.58
N SER A 11 -16.86 -17.91 -6.83
CA SER A 11 -16.24 -16.76 -7.52
C SER A 11 -16.66 -15.45 -6.86
N ASP A 12 -15.72 -14.85 -6.13
CA ASP A 12 -15.90 -13.54 -5.48
C ASP A 12 -16.33 -12.46 -6.48
N LEU A 13 -15.81 -12.53 -7.70
CA LEU A 13 -16.10 -11.60 -8.78
C LEU A 13 -17.52 -11.75 -9.31
N PHE A 14 -18.02 -12.99 -9.42
CA PHE A 14 -19.35 -13.25 -9.98
C PHE A 14 -20.47 -12.72 -9.06
N ASP A 15 -20.32 -12.88 -7.75
CA ASP A 15 -21.29 -12.38 -6.78
C ASP A 15 -21.24 -10.85 -6.63
N LEU A 16 -20.05 -10.23 -6.75
CA LEU A 16 -19.89 -8.78 -6.77
C LEU A 16 -20.37 -8.14 -8.09
N GLN A 17 -20.17 -8.81 -9.23
CA GLN A 17 -20.62 -8.34 -10.55
C GLN A 17 -22.13 -8.40 -10.72
N ARG A 18 -22.83 -9.34 -10.06
CA ARG A 18 -24.29 -9.45 -10.12
C ARG A 18 -25.03 -8.18 -9.73
N TYR A 19 -24.44 -7.37 -8.87
CA TYR A 19 -25.04 -6.13 -8.34
C TYR A 19 -24.22 -4.88 -8.69
N GLY A 20 -23.12 -5.02 -9.43
CA GLY A 20 -22.20 -3.95 -9.81
C GLY A 20 -22.15 -3.69 -11.31
N THR A 21 -21.42 -2.64 -11.72
CA THR A 21 -21.04 -2.41 -13.12
C THR A 21 -19.82 -3.26 -13.48
N ASP A 22 -19.72 -3.68 -14.75
CA ASP A 22 -18.59 -4.46 -15.24
C ASP A 22 -17.25 -3.75 -14.94
N PRO A 23 -16.27 -4.46 -14.35
CA PRO A 23 -15.00 -3.88 -13.99
C PRO A 23 -14.24 -3.46 -15.26
N ARG A 24 -13.81 -2.20 -15.30
CA ARG A 24 -12.92 -1.72 -16.38
C ARG A 24 -11.50 -2.15 -16.10
N GLU A 25 -10.97 -3.00 -16.96
CA GLU A 25 -9.57 -3.38 -16.93
C GLU A 25 -8.70 -2.26 -17.52
N SER A 26 -7.53 -2.03 -16.91
CA SER A 26 -6.57 -1.07 -17.45
C SER A 26 -5.16 -1.63 -17.40
N ILE A 27 -4.48 -1.57 -18.54
CA ILE A 27 -3.07 -1.94 -18.66
C ILE A 27 -2.24 -0.69 -18.39
N VAL A 28 -1.25 -0.81 -17.52
CA VAL A 28 -0.32 0.27 -17.20
C VAL A 28 1.08 -0.17 -17.60
N LEU A 29 1.68 0.56 -18.54
CA LEU A 29 3.04 0.32 -19.02
C LEU A 29 4.01 1.23 -18.27
N PHE A 30 5.11 0.67 -17.79
CA PHE A 30 6.17 1.40 -17.10
C PHE A 30 7.27 1.83 -18.06
N ARG A 31 7.96 2.92 -17.73
CA ARG A 31 9.21 3.26 -18.41
C ARG A 31 10.22 2.15 -18.12
N LYS A 32 10.92 1.69 -19.15
CA LYS A 32 11.96 0.67 -19.01
C LYS A 32 13.15 1.26 -18.24
N TYR A 33 13.28 0.92 -16.95
CA TYR A 33 14.45 1.21 -16.11
C TYR A 33 15.32 -0.03 -15.90
N GLU A 34 14.88 -1.20 -16.36
CA GLU A 34 15.53 -2.51 -16.16
C GLU A 34 17.01 -2.50 -16.52
N ASN A 35 17.39 -1.91 -17.66
CA ASN A 35 18.78 -1.86 -18.08
C ASN A 35 19.66 -1.03 -17.14
N SER A 36 19.13 0.07 -16.58
CA SER A 36 19.85 0.91 -15.63
C SER A 36 19.84 0.34 -14.21
N ALA A 37 18.86 -0.49 -13.87
CA ALA A 37 18.72 -1.12 -12.56
C ALA A 37 19.43 -2.49 -12.45
N LYS A 38 19.88 -3.09 -13.56
CA LYS A 38 20.54 -4.40 -13.58
C LYS A 38 21.73 -4.49 -12.63
N ASP A 39 22.59 -3.47 -12.63
CA ASP A 39 23.76 -3.44 -11.76
C ASP A 39 23.33 -3.32 -10.28
N LEU A 40 22.34 -2.47 -9.99
CA LEU A 40 21.80 -2.33 -8.63
C LEU A 40 21.20 -3.64 -8.09
N VAL A 41 20.45 -4.37 -8.93
CA VAL A 41 19.89 -5.68 -8.56
C VAL A 41 21.00 -6.69 -8.29
N ARG A 42 22.04 -6.72 -9.14
CA ARG A 42 23.21 -7.60 -8.94
C ARG A 42 23.92 -7.28 -7.63
N GLU A 43 24.23 -6.01 -7.37
CA GLU A 43 24.90 -5.56 -6.14
C GLU A 43 24.07 -5.87 -4.89
N THR A 44 22.74 -5.72 -4.98
CA THR A 44 21.84 -6.06 -3.88
C THR A 44 21.86 -7.57 -3.60
N GLN A 45 21.90 -8.39 -4.65
CA GLN A 45 22.03 -9.84 -4.50
C GLN A 45 23.39 -10.25 -3.93
N GLU A 46 24.48 -9.58 -4.31
CA GLU A 46 25.80 -9.78 -3.72
C GLU A 46 25.81 -9.45 -2.22
N MET A 47 25.15 -8.37 -1.81
CA MET A 47 25.00 -8.02 -0.39
C MET A 47 24.18 -9.06 0.38
N ILE A 48 23.08 -9.56 -0.20
CA ILE A 48 22.28 -10.65 0.38
C ILE A 48 23.15 -11.89 0.60
N ASN A 49 23.88 -12.31 -0.44
CA ASN A 49 24.75 -13.49 -0.38
C ASN A 49 25.85 -13.32 0.67
N LYS A 50 26.43 -12.12 0.78
CA LYS A 50 27.42 -11.77 1.81
C LYS A 50 26.87 -11.90 3.22
N LEU A 51 25.64 -11.44 3.46
CA LEU A 51 24.97 -11.57 4.76
C LEU A 51 24.63 -13.03 5.08
N GLU A 52 24.14 -13.81 4.11
CA GLU A 52 23.83 -15.23 4.28
C GLU A 52 25.09 -16.07 4.57
N LEU A 53 26.20 -15.79 3.88
CA LEU A 53 27.50 -16.44 4.15
C LEU A 53 28.02 -16.13 5.54
N ARG A 54 27.88 -14.87 6.00
CA ARG A 54 28.29 -14.47 7.36
C ARG A 54 27.42 -15.15 8.42
N LYS A 55 26.11 -15.26 8.19
CA LYS A 55 25.21 -16.04 9.05
C LYS A 55 25.65 -17.50 9.14
N ALA A 56 26.02 -18.12 8.02
CA ALA A 56 26.51 -19.50 8.00
C ALA A 56 27.83 -19.66 8.77
N ARG A 57 28.77 -18.72 8.63
CA ARG A 57 30.07 -18.73 9.33
C ARG A 57 29.94 -18.54 10.84
N ASN A 58 28.98 -17.73 11.29
CA ASN A 58 28.75 -17.48 12.71
C ASN A 58 28.04 -18.65 13.43
N GLY A 59 27.74 -19.73 12.71
CA GLY A 59 27.03 -20.90 13.22
C GLY A 59 25.53 -20.65 13.18
N GLY A 60 24.85 -21.24 12.19
CA GLY A 60 23.41 -21.10 11.96
C GLY A 60 22.47 -21.66 13.03
N GLU A 61 22.96 -21.93 14.24
CA GLU A 61 22.16 -22.38 15.37
C GLU A 61 22.36 -21.43 16.55
N PRO A 62 21.29 -21.11 17.31
CA PRO A 62 21.38 -20.26 18.50
C PRO A 62 22.30 -20.93 19.52
N LYS A 63 23.58 -20.55 19.50
CA LYS A 63 24.55 -21.02 20.48
C LYS A 63 24.28 -20.29 21.79
N ARG A 64 23.64 -21.04 22.69
CA ARG A 64 23.46 -20.86 24.14
C ARG A 64 22.04 -20.45 24.52
N LYS A 65 21.43 -21.31 25.34
CA LYS A 65 20.29 -20.99 26.20
C LYS A 65 20.69 -19.80 27.05
N PHE A 66 20.30 -18.59 26.66
CA PHE A 66 20.43 -17.43 27.52
C PHE A 66 19.40 -17.55 28.64
N SER A 67 19.90 -17.35 29.86
CA SER A 67 19.11 -17.25 31.09
C SER A 67 18.01 -16.21 30.93
N TYR A 68 16.90 -16.39 31.66
CA TYR A 68 15.62 -15.66 31.58
C TYR A 68 15.68 -14.11 31.71
N ALA A 69 16.86 -13.51 31.80
CA ALA A 69 17.10 -12.08 31.88
C ALA A 69 17.32 -11.40 30.50
N ASP A 70 17.75 -12.11 29.46
CA ASP A 70 18.06 -11.53 28.14
C ASP A 70 16.89 -11.67 27.14
N ARG A 71 15.76 -11.00 27.42
CA ARG A 71 14.60 -10.93 26.49
C ARG A 71 14.84 -10.08 25.23
N TYR A 72 16.08 -9.77 24.87
CA TYR A 72 16.36 -8.87 23.75
C TYR A 72 17.40 -9.47 22.81
N LEU A 73 16.92 -9.71 21.58
CA LEU A 73 17.67 -10.11 20.38
C LEU A 73 17.99 -11.59 20.28
N ASP A 74 16.97 -12.35 19.87
CA ASP A 74 17.20 -13.58 19.12
C ASP A 74 18.02 -13.23 17.86
N GLU A 75 19.31 -13.58 17.86
CA GLU A 75 20.23 -13.33 16.75
C GLU A 75 19.64 -13.86 15.42
N ALA A 76 18.86 -14.95 15.47
CA ALA A 76 18.16 -15.51 14.32
C ALA A 76 17.12 -14.56 13.71
N VAL A 77 16.45 -13.74 14.53
CA VAL A 77 15.49 -12.71 14.08
C VAL A 77 16.23 -11.47 13.58
N PHE A 78 17.39 -11.15 14.16
CA PHE A 78 18.21 -10.01 13.77
C PHE A 78 18.80 -10.17 12.36
N PHE A 79 19.34 -11.34 12.02
CA PHE A 79 19.87 -11.60 10.66
C PHE A 79 18.78 -11.69 9.59
N GLN A 80 17.55 -12.02 9.97
CA GLN A 80 16.44 -12.12 9.02
C GLN A 80 15.96 -10.75 8.53
N LYS A 81 15.97 -9.72 9.38
CA LYS A 81 15.40 -8.41 9.02
C LYS A 81 16.16 -7.73 7.87
N PRO A 82 17.49 -7.54 7.92
CA PRO A 82 18.22 -6.88 6.84
C PRO A 82 18.14 -7.66 5.52
N VAL A 83 18.25 -8.99 5.56
CA VAL A 83 18.11 -9.85 4.37
C VAL A 83 16.71 -9.74 3.78
N LYS A 84 15.66 -9.77 4.62
CA LYS A 84 14.27 -9.58 4.18
C LYS A 84 14.07 -8.19 3.56
N SER A 85 14.62 -7.13 4.16
CA SER A 85 14.55 -5.77 3.61
C SER A 85 15.18 -5.71 2.22
N LEU A 86 16.38 -6.27 2.03
CA LEU A 86 17.04 -6.27 0.71
C LEU A 86 16.26 -7.09 -0.34
N LYS A 87 15.74 -8.27 0.03
CA LYS A 87 14.89 -9.08 -0.86
C LYS A 87 13.62 -8.32 -1.25
N SER A 88 12.96 -7.69 -0.29
CA SER A 88 11.78 -6.85 -0.54
C SER A 88 12.10 -5.66 -1.44
N LEU A 89 13.27 -5.03 -1.30
CA LEU A 89 13.69 -3.92 -2.17
C LEU A 89 13.85 -4.35 -3.63
N ILE A 90 14.45 -5.52 -3.88
CA ILE A 90 14.52 -6.09 -5.25
C ILE A 90 13.12 -6.32 -5.79
N THR A 91 12.26 -7.01 -5.03
CA THR A 91 10.89 -7.32 -5.47
C THR A 91 10.09 -6.06 -5.76
N LEU A 92 10.20 -5.03 -4.91
CA LEU A 92 9.51 -3.76 -5.11
C LEU A 92 10.05 -3.00 -6.31
N LEU A 93 11.37 -3.01 -6.51
CA LEU A 93 12.00 -2.40 -7.67
C LEU A 93 11.50 -3.02 -8.95
N GLU A 94 11.44 -4.36 -9.04
CA GLU A 94 10.99 -5.08 -10.24
C GLU A 94 9.47 -4.96 -10.48
N SER A 95 8.66 -5.04 -9.42
CA SER A 95 7.21 -5.09 -9.55
C SER A 95 6.53 -3.72 -9.61
N LEU A 96 7.03 -2.74 -8.86
CA LEU A 96 6.40 -1.43 -8.68
C LEU A 96 7.27 -0.27 -9.16
N GLY A 97 8.55 -0.53 -9.45
CA GLY A 97 9.49 0.45 -9.98
C GLY A 97 10.27 1.24 -8.92
N PRO A 98 11.19 2.10 -9.39
CA PRO A 98 12.20 2.74 -8.54
C PRO A 98 11.61 3.73 -7.53
N TRP A 99 10.46 4.34 -7.82
CA TRP A 99 9.80 5.25 -6.87
C TRP A 99 9.34 4.50 -5.61
N CYS A 100 8.63 3.39 -5.79
CA CYS A 100 8.17 2.57 -4.67
C CYS A 100 9.35 1.94 -3.90
N ALA A 101 10.37 1.48 -4.62
CA ALA A 101 11.58 0.96 -4.02
C ALA A 101 12.35 2.02 -3.21
N CYS A 102 12.41 3.26 -3.68
CA CYS A 102 12.98 4.39 -2.96
C CYS A 102 12.24 4.65 -1.64
N LYS A 103 10.90 4.69 -1.66
CA LYS A 103 10.11 4.91 -0.44
C LYS A 103 10.22 3.77 0.56
N ALA A 104 10.26 2.52 0.08
CA ALA A 104 10.54 1.40 0.95
C ALA A 104 11.96 1.46 1.56
N ALA A 105 12.96 1.88 0.78
CA ALA A 105 14.32 2.06 1.28
C ALA A 105 14.40 3.15 2.36
N GLU A 106 13.69 4.28 2.20
CA GLU A 106 13.57 5.31 3.24
C GLU A 106 13.04 4.73 4.57
N MET A 107 12.00 3.89 4.52
CA MET A 107 11.45 3.24 5.71
C MET A 107 12.43 2.24 6.32
N TYR A 108 13.09 1.43 5.50
CA TYR A 108 14.05 0.44 6.00
C TYR A 108 15.29 1.08 6.63
N VAL A 109 15.75 2.24 6.16
CA VAL A 109 16.83 2.99 6.82
C VAL A 109 16.44 3.35 8.25
N VAL A 110 15.24 3.90 8.45
CA VAL A 110 14.74 4.25 9.78
C VAL A 110 14.63 3.01 10.69
N ASP A 111 14.11 1.92 10.14
CA ASP A 111 13.99 0.65 10.86
C ASP A 111 15.35 0.09 11.28
N LEU A 112 16.35 0.08 10.39
CA LEU A 112 17.69 -0.41 10.70
C LEU A 112 18.44 0.52 11.65
N GLN A 113 18.28 1.84 11.54
CA GLN A 113 18.83 2.81 12.49
C GLN A 113 18.26 2.59 13.91
N SER A 114 16.97 2.26 14.03
CA SER A 114 16.37 1.92 15.32
C SER A 114 16.99 0.67 15.97
N LEU A 115 17.48 -0.27 15.14
CA LEU A 115 18.19 -1.45 15.61
C LEU A 115 19.62 -1.14 16.04
N LEU A 116 20.28 -0.16 15.39
CA LEU A 116 21.64 0.29 15.75
C LEU A 116 21.71 0.97 17.13
N LEU A 117 20.58 1.47 17.64
CA LEU A 117 20.49 2.04 19.00
C LEU A 117 20.54 0.98 20.10
N LYS A 118 20.39 -0.30 19.76
CA LYS A 118 20.41 -1.41 20.72
C LYS A 118 21.84 -1.85 21.00
N VAL A 119 22.04 -2.44 22.18
CA VAL A 119 23.32 -3.10 22.51
C VAL A 119 23.44 -4.35 21.64
N LEU A 120 24.40 -4.33 20.72
CA LEU A 120 24.64 -5.39 19.75
C LEU A 120 26.10 -5.86 19.86
N PRO A 121 26.38 -7.15 19.58
CA PRO A 121 27.75 -7.62 19.37
C PRO A 121 28.44 -6.77 18.29
N LYS A 122 29.75 -6.56 18.44
CA LYS A 122 30.54 -5.70 17.53
C LYS A 122 30.37 -6.10 16.07
N ASP A 123 30.54 -7.39 15.77
CA ASP A 123 30.44 -7.94 14.41
C ASP A 123 29.03 -7.72 13.82
N THR A 124 27.99 -7.92 14.63
CA THR A 124 26.59 -7.72 14.27
C THR A 124 26.26 -6.25 14.00
N ARG A 125 26.83 -5.35 14.81
CA ARG A 125 26.69 -3.90 14.62
C ARG A 125 27.38 -3.43 13.35
N GLU A 126 28.59 -3.88 13.07
CA GLU A 126 29.33 -3.56 11.85
C GLU A 126 28.56 -4.01 10.59
N GLN A 127 27.98 -5.21 10.63
CA GLN A 127 27.13 -5.71 9.54
C GLN A 127 25.87 -4.89 9.32
N LEU A 128 25.23 -4.45 10.41
CA LEU A 128 24.03 -3.61 10.32
C LEU A 128 24.37 -2.22 9.79
N ILE A 129 25.52 -1.65 10.17
CA ILE A 129 26.03 -0.38 9.61
C ILE A 129 26.28 -0.53 8.11
N GLU A 130 26.98 -1.59 7.71
CA GLU A 130 27.26 -1.87 6.30
C GLU A 130 25.97 -2.03 5.49
N THR A 131 25.01 -2.78 6.02
CA THR A 131 23.72 -2.99 5.33
C THR A 131 22.91 -1.70 5.25
N ASN A 132 22.89 -0.90 6.33
CA ASN A 132 22.20 0.39 6.33
C ASN A 132 22.80 1.35 5.30
N GLY A 133 24.13 1.44 5.22
CA GLY A 133 24.82 2.24 4.20
C GLY A 133 24.50 1.78 2.77
N PHE A 134 24.36 0.47 2.56
CA PHE A 134 23.94 -0.06 1.26
C PHE A 134 22.48 0.28 0.92
N ILE A 135 21.56 0.23 1.89
CA ILE A 135 20.17 0.64 1.65
C ILE A 135 20.08 2.15 1.35
N GLU A 136 20.91 2.98 1.99
CA GLU A 136 21.02 4.40 1.66
C GLU A 136 21.53 4.61 0.23
N TYR A 137 22.57 3.88 -0.18
CA TYR A 137 23.04 3.86 -1.58
C TYR A 137 21.92 3.43 -2.55
N PHE A 138 21.20 2.36 -2.23
CA PHE A 138 20.08 1.87 -3.04
C PHE A 138 18.98 2.93 -3.21
N ARG A 139 18.63 3.61 -2.12
CA ARG A 139 17.66 4.72 -2.12
C ARG A 139 18.12 5.82 -3.07
N ASP A 140 19.36 6.25 -2.96
CA ASP A 140 19.89 7.37 -3.73
C ASP A 140 20.00 7.01 -5.23
N PHE A 141 20.36 5.77 -5.56
CA PHE A 141 20.30 5.26 -6.93
C PHE A 141 18.86 5.29 -7.48
N CYS A 142 17.89 4.84 -6.69
CA CYS A 142 16.48 4.89 -7.09
C CYS A 142 15.99 6.32 -7.32
N ARG A 143 16.43 7.30 -6.52
CA ARG A 143 16.12 8.73 -6.73
C ARG A 143 16.65 9.25 -8.06
N VAL A 144 17.86 8.84 -8.44
CA VAL A 144 18.43 9.18 -9.75
C VAL A 144 17.58 8.59 -10.88
N LEU A 145 17.14 7.34 -10.75
CA LEU A 145 16.27 6.70 -11.74
C LEU A 145 14.91 7.39 -11.88
N THR A 146 14.34 7.89 -10.78
CA THR A 146 13.06 8.60 -10.80
C THR A 146 13.17 10.06 -11.21
N LYS A 147 14.39 10.62 -11.30
CA LYS A 147 14.64 12.07 -11.46
C LYS A 147 13.96 12.91 -10.37
N ASP A 148 13.83 12.34 -9.18
CA ASP A 148 13.11 12.95 -8.07
C ASP A 148 14.02 14.02 -7.42
N SER A 149 13.60 15.29 -7.47
CA SER A 149 14.35 16.45 -6.99
C SER A 149 14.15 16.73 -5.49
N GLY A 150 13.47 15.82 -4.77
CA GLY A 150 13.27 15.90 -3.32
C GLY A 150 12.04 16.70 -2.90
N ALA A 151 11.37 17.39 -3.82
CA ALA A 151 10.04 17.95 -3.61
C ALA A 151 8.98 16.92 -4.04
N PHE A 152 8.13 16.47 -3.12
CA PHE A 152 7.04 15.55 -3.45
C PHE A 152 6.05 16.23 -4.42
N SER A 153 6.14 15.87 -5.68
CA SER A 153 5.13 16.21 -6.69
C SER A 153 4.30 14.96 -6.96
N PHE A 154 2.97 15.07 -6.83
CA PHE A 154 2.05 13.98 -7.16
C PHE A 154 2.24 13.49 -8.61
N ASN A 155 2.64 14.40 -9.50
CA ASN A 155 2.91 14.12 -10.91
C ASN A 155 4.13 13.21 -11.13
N ASP A 156 5.03 13.12 -10.14
CA ASP A 156 6.25 12.31 -10.22
C ASP A 156 6.03 10.87 -9.70
N THR A 157 4.86 10.59 -9.13
CA THR A 157 4.49 9.24 -8.68
C THR A 157 4.14 8.32 -9.86
N PRO A 158 4.30 6.98 -9.73
CA PRO A 158 3.94 6.04 -10.78
C PRO A 158 2.45 6.17 -11.16
N SER A 159 2.14 6.10 -12.46
CA SER A 159 0.77 6.28 -12.97
C SER A 159 -0.26 5.33 -12.36
N LYS A 160 0.15 4.12 -11.94
CA LYS A 160 -0.71 3.18 -11.20
C LYS A 160 -1.06 3.70 -9.81
N LEU A 161 -0.10 4.30 -9.10
CA LEU A 161 -0.33 4.92 -7.80
C LEU A 161 -1.23 6.15 -7.94
N GLN A 162 -1.01 6.97 -8.96
CA GLN A 162 -1.87 8.11 -9.27
C GLN A 162 -3.32 7.69 -9.51
N LYS A 163 -3.54 6.68 -10.37
CA LYS A 163 -4.87 6.12 -10.63
C LYS A 163 -5.50 5.51 -9.38
N LEU A 164 -4.72 4.76 -8.59
CA LEU A 164 -5.21 4.15 -7.36
C LEU A 164 -5.62 5.21 -6.34
N ILE A 165 -4.81 6.26 -6.15
CA ILE A 165 -5.13 7.40 -5.29
C ILE A 165 -6.36 8.13 -5.83
N ALA A 166 -6.49 8.32 -7.15
CA ALA A 166 -7.68 8.91 -7.74
C ALA A 166 -8.94 8.09 -7.46
N ILE A 167 -8.86 6.75 -7.55
CA ILE A 167 -9.97 5.85 -7.19
C ILE A 167 -10.31 5.97 -5.71
N PHE A 168 -9.32 5.94 -4.81
CA PHE A 168 -9.57 6.10 -3.37
C PHE A 168 -10.15 7.47 -3.02
N CYS A 169 -9.66 8.54 -3.66
CA CYS A 169 -10.21 9.88 -3.50
C CYS A 169 -11.65 9.97 -4.03
N ALA A 170 -11.99 9.30 -5.14
CA ALA A 170 -13.34 9.23 -5.66
C ALA A 170 -14.27 8.43 -4.72
N ALA A 171 -13.81 7.30 -4.19
CA ALA A 171 -14.56 6.49 -3.23
C ALA A 171 -14.79 7.24 -1.91
N LYS A 172 -13.78 7.94 -1.38
CA LYS A 172 -13.93 8.84 -0.23
C LYS A 172 -14.91 9.98 -0.53
N ARG A 173 -14.79 10.57 -1.73
CA ARG A 173 -15.77 11.44 -2.42
C ARG A 173 -17.21 11.01 -2.15
N TYR A 174 -17.48 9.80 -2.63
CA TYR A 174 -18.80 9.17 -2.61
C TYR A 174 -19.30 8.87 -1.19
N LEU A 175 -18.44 8.36 -0.32
CA LEU A 175 -18.81 8.06 1.07
C LEU A 175 -19.20 9.31 1.85
N LEU A 176 -18.46 10.41 1.68
CA LEU A 176 -18.80 11.69 2.32
C LEU A 176 -20.10 12.28 1.78
N ALA A 177 -20.35 12.16 0.47
CA ALA A 177 -21.61 12.59 -0.13
C ALA A 177 -22.82 11.78 0.40
N GLN A 178 -22.65 10.48 0.65
CA GLN A 178 -23.70 9.66 1.28
C GLN A 178 -23.96 10.01 2.75
N GLU A 179 -23.00 10.56 3.47
CA GLU A 179 -23.23 11.05 4.84
C GLU A 179 -24.03 12.35 4.85
N GLU A 180 -23.84 13.23 3.85
CA GLU A 180 -24.62 14.47 3.68
C GLU A 180 -26.04 14.22 3.11
N GLU A 181 -26.23 13.14 2.34
CA GLU A 181 -27.53 12.75 1.76
C GLU A 181 -28.37 11.80 2.63
N LYS A 182 -27.99 11.52 3.89
CA LYS A 182 -28.89 10.76 4.77
C LYS A 182 -30.19 11.57 4.94
N PRO A 183 -31.36 11.07 4.50
CA PRO A 183 -32.61 11.79 4.71
C PRO A 183 -32.76 12.01 6.20
N THR A 184 -32.92 13.26 6.61
CA THR A 184 -33.25 13.58 7.99
C THR A 184 -34.57 12.89 8.30
N ILE A 185 -34.52 11.77 9.03
CA ILE A 185 -35.72 11.13 9.56
C ILE A 185 -36.19 12.07 10.67
N MET A 186 -37.02 13.04 10.29
CA MET A 186 -37.79 13.79 11.26
C MET A 186 -38.81 12.82 11.85
N ALA A 187 -38.67 12.50 13.13
CA ALA A 187 -39.68 11.76 13.87
C ALA A 187 -40.96 12.60 13.84
N VAL A 188 -41.95 12.15 13.06
CA VAL A 188 -43.30 12.70 13.08
C VAL A 188 -43.97 12.14 14.33
N ASP A 189 -44.47 13.02 15.18
CA ASP A 189 -45.13 12.62 16.43
C ASP A 189 -46.43 11.85 16.09
N PHE A 190 -46.77 10.82 16.85
CA PHE A 190 -47.85 9.87 16.53
C PHE A 190 -49.25 10.50 16.39
N ASN A 191 -49.40 11.78 16.72
CA ASN A 191 -50.65 12.53 16.68
C ASN A 191 -50.85 13.34 15.39
N GLU A 192 -49.89 13.35 14.46
CA GLU A 192 -50.03 14.05 13.17
C GLU A 192 -50.58 13.12 12.08
N ASP A 193 -51.58 13.60 11.33
CA ASP A 193 -52.22 12.86 10.24
C ASP A 193 -51.24 12.61 9.08
N PRO A 194 -50.81 11.36 8.83
CA PRO A 194 -49.77 11.04 7.86
C PRO A 194 -50.16 11.41 6.43
N GLU A 195 -51.45 11.45 6.09
CA GLU A 195 -51.89 11.83 4.74
C GLU A 195 -51.72 13.33 4.48
N LYS A 196 -51.93 14.17 5.50
CA LYS A 196 -51.76 15.62 5.38
C LYS A 196 -50.29 15.97 5.20
N TYR A 197 -49.41 15.31 5.95
CA TYR A 197 -47.95 15.45 5.84
C TYR A 197 -47.42 15.06 4.45
N ILE A 198 -47.85 13.91 3.92
CA ILE A 198 -47.43 13.46 2.58
C ILE A 198 -47.87 14.44 1.48
N ARG A 199 -49.09 14.99 1.57
CA ARG A 199 -49.59 15.98 0.60
C ARG A 199 -48.83 17.32 0.67
N GLU A 200 -48.46 17.77 1.86
CA GLU A 200 -47.68 19.00 2.03
C GLU A 200 -46.22 18.84 1.58
N LYS A 201 -45.60 17.68 1.85
CA LYS A 201 -44.27 17.35 1.35
C LYS A 201 -44.22 17.24 -0.17
N ALA A 202 -45.22 16.59 -0.79
CA ALA A 202 -45.32 16.52 -2.25
C ALA A 202 -45.46 17.91 -2.91
N LYS A 203 -46.17 18.85 -2.27
CA LYS A 203 -46.24 20.25 -2.71
C LYS A 203 -44.90 20.99 -2.58
N LEU A 204 -44.13 20.71 -1.52
CA LEU A 204 -42.83 21.33 -1.28
C LEU A 204 -41.76 20.81 -2.25
N GLU A 205 -41.79 19.51 -2.56
CA GLU A 205 -40.89 18.89 -3.53
C GLU A 205 -41.25 19.28 -4.97
N SER A 206 -42.54 19.42 -5.31
CA SER A 206 -42.94 19.96 -6.63
C SER A 206 -42.53 21.43 -6.80
N ALA A 207 -42.52 22.23 -5.72
CA ALA A 207 -42.06 23.62 -5.77
C ALA A 207 -40.54 23.72 -5.98
N LYS A 208 -39.75 22.81 -5.36
CA LYS A 208 -38.30 22.73 -5.59
C LYS A 208 -37.96 22.26 -7.00
N ALA A 209 -38.71 21.30 -7.55
CA ALA A 209 -38.55 20.86 -8.93
C ALA A 209 -38.85 21.99 -9.93
N PHE A 210 -39.88 22.80 -9.67
CA PHE A 210 -40.19 23.98 -10.49
C PHE A 210 -39.10 25.06 -10.44
N HIS A 211 -38.41 25.22 -9.31
CA HIS A 211 -37.34 26.21 -9.20
C HIS A 211 -36.06 25.79 -9.95
N CYS A 212 -35.80 24.48 -10.11
CA CYS A 212 -34.70 23.96 -10.91
C CYS A 212 -34.94 24.05 -12.43
N VAL A 213 -36.19 23.99 -12.91
CA VAL A 213 -36.48 24.10 -14.35
C VAL A 213 -36.36 25.54 -14.85
N LEU A 214 -36.63 26.55 -14.02
CA LEU A 214 -36.52 27.96 -14.42
C LEU A 214 -35.08 28.49 -14.52
N LEU A 215 -34.08 27.75 -14.02
CA LEU A 215 -32.65 28.13 -14.13
C LEU A 215 -31.95 27.57 -15.38
N TYR A 216 -32.62 26.73 -16.17
CA TYR A 216 -32.05 26.13 -17.39
C TYR A 216 -32.60 26.69 -18.72
N SER A 217 -33.39 27.77 -18.68
CA SER A 217 -33.95 28.42 -19.88
C SER A 217 -33.42 29.83 -20.18
N TYR A 218 -32.28 30.22 -19.59
CA TYR A 218 -31.52 31.40 -20.03
C TYR A 218 -30.02 31.09 -20.10
N ARG A 219 -29.62 30.40 -21.17
CA ARG A 219 -28.32 30.53 -21.83
C ARG A 219 -28.47 30.27 -23.31
#